data_AF-T0ZA39-F1
#
_entry.id   AF-T0ZA39-F1
#
_cell.length_a   1.000
_cell.length_b   1.000
_cell.length_c   1.000
_cell.angle_alpha   90.00
_cell.angle_beta   90.00
_cell.angle_gamma   90.00
#
_symmetry.space_group_name_H-M   'P 1'
#
loop_
_entity.id
_entity.type
_entity.pdbx_description
1 polymer ?
#
loop_
_entity_poly.entity_id
_entity_poly.type
_entity_poly.pdbx_seq_one_letter_code
_entity_poly.pdbx_strand_id
1 'polypeptide(L)' 'PAAVRGMGTTVVAALFFDNKVTIAHVGDSRLYRAQGGKFERITMDHSLLQELVARGLYSAQEAQRAANKN' A
#
# COMPACT_ATOMS: atom_id res chain seq x y z
N PRO A 1 -20.01 -22.47 -14.13
CA PRO A 1 -19.08 -21.41 -14.57
C PRO A 1 -17.85 -21.33 -13.65
N ALA A 2 -16.72 -21.86 -14.11
CA ALA A 2 -15.43 -21.86 -13.38
C ALA A 2 -14.64 -20.54 -13.51
N ALA A 3 -15.26 -19.48 -14.05
CA ALA A 3 -14.56 -18.33 -14.63
C ALA A 3 -14.05 -17.28 -13.63
N VAL A 4 -14.32 -17.41 -12.32
CA VAL A 4 -13.91 -16.41 -11.31
C VAL A 4 -13.22 -17.00 -10.08
N ARG A 5 -12.91 -18.31 -10.06
CA ARG A 5 -12.16 -18.90 -8.94
C ARG A 5 -10.71 -18.39 -8.96
N GLY A 6 -10.29 -17.75 -7.87
CA GLY A 6 -8.95 -17.20 -7.72
C GLY A 6 -8.78 -15.78 -8.24
N MET A 7 -9.83 -15.15 -8.78
CA MET A 7 -9.77 -13.73 -9.11
C MET A 7 -9.78 -12.89 -7.82
N GLY A 8 -8.89 -11.91 -7.76
CA GLY A 8 -8.81 -10.92 -6.69
C GLY A 8 -8.51 -9.55 -7.28
N THR A 9 -8.81 -8.50 -6.52
CA THR A 9 -8.49 -7.13 -6.91
C THR A 9 -7.98 -6.36 -5.69
N THR A 10 -7.21 -5.32 -5.94
CA THR A 10 -6.78 -4.37 -4.91
C THR A 10 -7.88 -3.34 -4.68
N VAL A 11 -7.83 -2.64 -3.55
CA VAL A 11 -8.70 -1.48 -3.32
C VAL A 11 -7.93 -0.38 -2.60
N VAL A 12 -8.19 0.86 -3.00
CA VAL A 12 -7.85 2.07 -2.25
C VAL A 12 -9.10 2.94 -2.29
N ALA A 13 -9.64 3.27 -1.13
CA ALA A 13 -10.80 4.13 -0.97
C ALA A 13 -10.46 5.29 -0.02
N ALA A 14 -10.95 6.48 -0.36
CA ALA A 14 -10.82 7.68 0.47
C ALA A 14 -12.20 8.32 0.66
N LEU A 15 -12.61 8.50 1.91
CA LEU A 15 -13.80 9.25 2.29
C LEU A 15 -13.38 10.59 2.85
N PHE A 16 -13.82 11.67 2.20
CA PHE A 16 -13.62 13.03 2.67
C PHE A 16 -14.87 13.47 3.43
N PHE A 17 -14.68 13.89 4.68
CA PHE A 17 -15.75 14.41 5.52
C PHE A 17 -15.19 15.50 6.44
N ASP A 18 -15.83 16.67 6.45
CA ASP A 18 -15.31 17.91 7.05
C ASP A 18 -13.85 18.18 6.62
N ASN A 19 -12.96 18.40 7.59
CA ASN A 19 -11.54 18.62 7.39
C ASN A 19 -10.72 17.33 7.65
N LYS A 20 -11.30 16.16 7.37
CA LYS A 20 -10.67 14.85 7.57
C LYS A 20 -10.81 13.98 6.33
N VAL A 21 -9.86 13.05 6.19
CA VAL A 21 -9.90 11.97 5.21
C VAL A 21 -9.76 10.64 5.94
N THR A 22 -10.66 9.70 5.66
CA THR A 22 -10.58 8.30 6.12
C THR A 22 -10.18 7.44 4.94
N ILE A 23 -9.19 6.56 5.13
CA ILE A 23 -8.62 5.74 4.05
C ILE A 23 -8.77 4.27 4.40
N ALA A 24 -9.27 3.49 3.45
CA ALA A 24 -9.27 2.03 3.49
C ALA A 24 -8.47 1.51 2.30
N HIS A 25 -7.57 0.56 2.52
CA HIS A 25 -6.79 -0.02 1.43
C HIS A 25 -6.52 -1.51 1.65
N VAL A 26 -6.44 -2.29 0.57
CA VAL A 26 -6.04 -3.70 0.54
C VAL A 26 -5.23 -3.96 -0.72
N GLY A 27 -4.12 -4.69 -0.57
CA GLY A 27 -3.17 -4.99 -1.64
C GLY A 27 -2.04 -3.96 -1.72
N ASP A 28 -1.52 -3.75 -2.93
CA ASP A 28 -0.33 -2.95 -3.25
C ASP A 28 -0.66 -1.68 -4.04
N SER A 29 -1.94 -1.36 -4.22
CA SER A 29 -2.38 -0.05 -4.71
C SER A 29 -2.15 1.02 -3.65
N ARG A 30 -1.79 2.24 -4.09
CA ARG A 30 -1.25 3.28 -3.21
C ARG A 30 -2.04 4.58 -3.26
N LEU A 31 -2.18 5.24 -2.10
CA LEU A 31 -2.66 6.62 -2.00
C LEU A 31 -1.48 7.54 -1.66
N TYR A 32 -1.42 8.69 -2.35
CA TYR A 32 -0.44 9.74 -2.08
C TYR A 32 -1.14 11.06 -1.77
N ARG A 33 -0.56 11.85 -0.86
CA ARG A 33 -0.92 13.24 -0.60
C ARG A 33 0.09 14.16 -1.26
N ALA A 34 -0.40 15.07 -2.09
CA ALA A 34 0.40 16.14 -2.70
C ALA A 34 0.11 17.46 -1.99
N GLN A 35 1.11 18.07 -1.34
CA GLN A 35 0.97 19.37 -0.67
C GLN A 35 2.30 20.11 -0.63
N GLY A 36 2.31 21.39 -1.01
CA GLY A 36 3.51 22.24 -0.93
C GLY A 36 4.70 21.69 -1.72
N GLY A 37 4.46 21.11 -2.91
CA GLY A 37 5.49 20.49 -3.74
C GLY A 37 6.03 19.15 -3.22
N LYS A 38 5.49 18.63 -2.11
CA LYS A 38 5.84 17.31 -1.56
C LYS A 38 4.80 16.27 -1.96
N PHE A 39 5.28 15.08 -2.31
CA PHE A 39 4.47 13.88 -2.53
C PHE A 39 4.78 12.89 -1.40
N GLU A 40 3.79 12.62 -0.57
CA GLU A 40 3.90 11.69 0.55
C GLU A 40 2.99 10.48 0.33
N ARG A 41 3.52 9.27 0.50
CA ARG A 41 2.72 8.04 0.43
C ARG A 41 2.00 7.81 1.75
N ILE A 42 0.67 7.63 1.70
CA ILE A 42 -0.17 7.46 2.89
C ILE A 42 -0.45 5.98 3.20
N THR A 43 -0.52 5.13 2.18
CA THR A 43 -0.73 3.67 2.34
C THR A 43 0.59 2.91 2.42
N MET A 44 0.55 1.74 3.07
CA MET A 44 1.69 0.83 3.17
C MET A 44 1.32 -0.51 2.55
N ASP A 45 1.95 -0.86 1.42
CA ASP A 45 1.61 -2.06 0.67
C ASP A 45 1.54 -3.31 1.55
N HIS A 46 0.46 -4.08 1.42
CA HIS A 46 0.30 -5.37 2.09
C HIS A 46 1.13 -6.47 1.43
N SER A 47 2.43 -6.22 1.27
CA SER A 47 3.39 -7.20 0.75
C SER A 47 4.02 -8.00 1.89
N LEU A 48 4.34 -9.27 1.64
CA LEU A 48 5.08 -10.13 2.57
C LEU A 48 6.38 -9.44 3.04
N LEU A 49 7.05 -8.75 2.14
CA LEU A 49 8.28 -8.02 2.44
C LEU A 49 8.04 -6.86 3.43
N GLN A 50 6.94 -6.12 3.28
CA GLN A 50 6.54 -5.10 4.26
C GLN A 50 6.17 -5.71 5.61
N GLU A 51 5.51 -6.86 5.63
CA GLU A 51 5.21 -7.57 6.87
C GLU A 51 6.50 -8.06 7.57
N LEU A 52 7.49 -8.53 6.81
CA LEU A 52 8.80 -8.93 7.32
C LEU A 52 9.58 -7.72 7.89
N VAL A 53 9.49 -6.55 7.27
CA VAL A 53 10.06 -5.30 7.82
C VAL A 53 9.34 -4.90 9.10
N ALA A 54 8.00 -4.92 9.11
CA ALA A 54 7.19 -4.56 10.28
C ALA A 54 7.48 -5.48 11.48
N ARG A 55 7.84 -6.75 11.23
CA ARG A 55 8.26 -7.73 12.24
C ARG A 55 9.76 -7.62 12.62
N GLY A 56 10.50 -6.68 12.05
CA GLY A 56 11.93 -6.46 12.32
C GLY A 56 12.86 -7.51 11.71
N LEU A 57 12.36 -8.37 10.82
CA LEU A 57 13.12 -9.44 10.17
C LEU A 57 13.90 -8.93 8.95
N TYR A 58 13.57 -7.73 8.45
CA TYR A 58 14.23 -7.05 7.34
C TYR A 58 14.38 -5.56 7.68
N SER A 59 15.51 -4.95 7.33
CA SER A 59 15.64 -3.50 7.37
C SER A 59 14.86 -2.84 6.21
N ALA A 60 14.44 -1.59 6.39
CA ALA A 60 13.77 -0.82 5.34
C ALA A 60 14.62 -0.69 4.07
N GLN A 61 15.96 -0.64 4.20
CA GLN A 61 16.88 -0.58 3.06
C GLN A 61 16.93 -1.91 2.29
N GLU A 62 16.94 -3.05 2.98
CA GLU A 62 16.94 -4.37 2.35
C GLU A 62 15.61 -4.63 1.63
N ALA A 63 14.50 -4.23 2.24
CA ALA A 63 13.20 -4.33 1.60
C ALA A 63 13.07 -3.43 0.37
N GLN A 64 13.60 -2.20 0.40
CA GLN A 64 13.60 -1.33 -0.78
C GLN A 64 14.39 -1.93 -1.95
N ARG A 65 15.51 -2.61 -1.68
CA ARG A 65 16.33 -3.28 -2.70
C ARG A 65 15.63 -4.53 -3.28
N ALA A 66 14.90 -5.27 -2.46
CA ALA A 66 14.16 -6.45 -2.90
C ALA A 66 12.85 -6.09 -3.64
N ALA A 67 12.19 -5.00 -3.26
CA ALA A 67 10.97 -4.51 -3.93
C ALA A 67 11.23 -4.00 -5.36
N ASN A 68 12.45 -3.53 -5.66
CA ASN A 68 12.85 -3.05 -6.99
C ASN A 68 13.20 -4.18 -7.98
N LYS A 69 12.93 -5.46 -7.64
CA LYS A 69 13.18 -6.62 -8.53
C LYS A 69 11.93 -7.16 -9.24
N ASN A 70 10.80 -6.46 -9.15
CA ASN A 70 9.58 -6.78 -9.90
C ASN A 70 9.45 -5.86 -11.11
#